data_AF-A0AAW5N1X7-F1
#
_entry.id   AF-A0AAW5N1X7-F1
#
_cell.length_a   1.000
_cell.length_b   1.000
_cell.length_c   1.000
_cell.angle_alpha   90.00
_cell.angle_beta   90.00
_cell.angle_gamma   90.00
#
_symmetry.space_group_name_H-M   'P 1'
#
loop_
_entity.id
_entity.type
_entity.pdbx_description
1 polymer ?
#
loop_
_entity_poly.entity_id
_entity_poly.type
_entity_poly.pdbx_seq_one_letter_code
_entity_poly.pdbx_strand_id
1 'polypeptide(L)'
;RHVLQPLPLSSPALLITQHMPPGFTRSFADRLNKLCQIGVKEAEDGERVLPGHAYIAPGDRHMELSRSGANYQIKIHDGPAVNRHRP
;
A
#
# COMPACT_ATOMS: atom_id res chain seq x y z
N ARG A 1 10.21 4.64 -5.59
CA ARG A 1 11.25 3.75 -6.16
C ARG A 1 12.58 3.85 -5.41
N HIS A 2 13.32 4.97 -5.47
CA HIS A 2 14.66 5.07 -4.84
C HIS A 2 14.68 4.74 -3.34
N VAL A 3 13.59 5.01 -2.62
CA VAL A 3 13.43 4.62 -1.21
C VAL A 3 13.21 3.11 -1.03
N LEU A 4 12.48 2.44 -1.93
CA LEU A 4 12.09 1.04 -1.78
C LEU A 4 13.12 0.05 -2.34
N GLN A 5 13.81 0.44 -3.41
CA GLN A 5 14.76 -0.40 -4.12
C GLN A 5 15.94 -0.92 -3.25
N PRO A 6 16.52 -0.14 -2.31
CA PRO A 6 17.60 -0.64 -1.46
C PRO A 6 17.11 -1.48 -0.26
N LEU A 7 15.79 -1.63 -0.05
CA LEU A 7 15.26 -2.31 1.13
C LEU A 7 15.42 -3.84 1.02
N PRO A 8 16.01 -4.50 2.03
CA PRO A 8 16.10 -5.97 2.07
C PRO A 8 14.74 -6.60 2.42
N LEU A 9 14.59 -7.91 2.16
CA LEU A 9 13.39 -8.68 2.51
C LEU A 9 13.02 -8.67 4.01
N SER A 10 14.00 -8.43 4.89
CA SER A 10 13.80 -8.31 6.34
C SER A 10 13.27 -6.95 6.80
N SER A 11 13.05 -6.02 5.87
CA SER A 11 12.57 -4.68 6.19
C SER A 11 11.20 -4.72 6.88
N PRO A 12 10.88 -3.74 7.75
CA PRO A 12 9.52 -3.55 8.23
C PRO A 12 8.52 -3.33 7.07
N ALA A 13 7.23 -3.51 7.35
CA ALA A 13 6.18 -3.23 6.39
C ALA A 13 6.12 -1.73 6.06
N LEU A 14 5.78 -1.40 4.82
CA LEU A 14 5.54 -0.03 4.37
C LEU A 14 4.11 0.11 3.84
N LEU A 15 3.39 1.15 4.26
CA LEU A 15 2.10 1.52 3.71
C LEU A 15 2.26 2.87 3.01
N ILE A 16 1.83 2.96 1.74
CA ILE A 16 2.10 4.10 0.88
C ILE A 16 0.79 4.56 0.24
N THR A 17 0.40 5.80 0.55
CA THR A 17 -0.65 6.52 -0.17
C THR A 17 0.00 7.45 -1.19
N GLN A 18 -0.36 7.27 -2.46
CA GLN A 18 0.18 8.06 -3.56
C GLN A 18 -0.99 8.54 -4.42
N HIS A 19 -1.18 9.85 -4.52
CA HIS A 19 -2.24 10.43 -5.34
C HIS A 19 -2.04 10.04 -6.81
N MET A 20 -2.93 9.18 -7.30
CA MET A 20 -2.94 8.64 -8.66
C MET A 20 -4.38 8.41 -9.11
N PRO A 21 -4.68 8.53 -10.41
CA PRO A 21 -6.00 8.20 -10.92
C PRO A 21 -6.36 6.72 -10.66
N PRO A 22 -7.66 6.39 -10.50
CA PRO A 22 -8.09 5.00 -10.38
C PRO A 22 -7.62 4.17 -11.58
N GLY A 23 -7.20 2.93 -11.31
CA GLY A 23 -6.65 2.01 -12.30
C GLY A 23 -5.14 2.09 -12.52
N PHE A 24 -4.46 3.18 -12.12
CA PHE A 24 -3.01 3.30 -12.27
C PHE A 24 -2.22 2.72 -11.09
N THR A 25 -2.81 2.69 -9.90
CA THR A 25 -2.19 2.23 -8.65
C THR A 25 -1.76 0.77 -8.73
N ARG A 26 -2.58 -0.09 -9.36
CA ARG A 26 -2.23 -1.50 -9.61
C ARG A 26 -0.98 -1.65 -10.48
N SER A 27 -0.97 -1.03 -11.66
CA SER A 27 0.19 -1.07 -12.57
C SER A 27 1.44 -0.45 -11.95
N PHE A 28 1.27 0.56 -11.09
CA PHE A 28 2.38 1.15 -10.35
C PHE A 28 2.97 0.19 -9.32
N ALA A 29 2.13 -0.49 -8.53
CA ALA A 29 2.56 -1.51 -7.59
C ALA A 29 3.28 -2.67 -8.32
N ASP A 30 2.71 -3.17 -9.41
CA ASP A 30 3.30 -4.26 -10.21
C ASP A 30 4.67 -3.87 -10.78
N ARG A 31 4.83 -2.62 -11.22
CA ARG A 31 6.11 -2.11 -11.71
C ARG A 31 7.15 -2.03 -10.59
N LEU A 32 6.77 -1.55 -9.40
CA LEU A 32 7.68 -1.50 -8.26
C LEU A 32 8.08 -2.90 -7.79
N ASN A 33 7.14 -3.86 -7.80
CA ASN A 33 7.38 -5.25 -7.42
C ASN A 33 8.46 -5.92 -8.29
N LYS A 34 8.51 -5.57 -9.58
CA LYS A 34 9.56 -6.05 -10.51
C LYS A 34 10.94 -5.44 -10.25
N LEU A 35 11.01 -4.33 -9.52
CA LEU A 35 12.24 -3.55 -9.33
C LEU A 35 12.83 -3.64 -7.92
N CYS A 36 12.02 -4.05 -6.93
CA CYS A 36 12.41 -4.09 -5.53
C CYS A 36 12.61 -5.55 -5.07
N GLN A 37 13.39 -5.73 -4.00
CA GLN A 37 13.54 -7.04 -3.37
C GLN A 37 12.32 -7.38 -2.50
N ILE A 38 11.80 -6.40 -1.77
CA ILE A 38 10.54 -6.51 -1.02
C ILE A 38 9.36 -6.75 -1.96
N GLY A 39 8.34 -7.47 -1.48
CA GLY A 39 7.07 -7.58 -2.19
C GLY A 39 6.38 -6.22 -2.28
N VAL A 40 5.87 -5.84 -3.44
CA VAL A 40 5.07 -4.63 -3.60
C VAL A 40 3.73 -4.99 -4.24
N LYS A 41 2.63 -4.56 -3.63
CA LYS A 41 1.28 -4.80 -4.17
C LYS A 41 0.34 -3.64 -3.90
N GLU A 42 -0.72 -3.56 -4.70
CA GLU A 42 -1.87 -2.75 -4.34
C GLU A 42 -2.57 -3.40 -3.14
N ALA A 43 -2.97 -2.57 -2.19
CA ALA A 43 -3.53 -3.01 -0.93
C ALA A 43 -4.97 -3.55 -1.09
N GLU A 44 -5.27 -4.62 -0.35
CA GLU A 44 -6.56 -5.27 -0.28
C GLU A 44 -7.15 -5.11 1.12
N ASP A 45 -8.48 -4.94 1.20
CA ASP A 45 -9.16 -4.77 2.48
C ASP A 45 -9.02 -6.03 3.36
N GLY A 46 -8.74 -5.84 4.65
CA GLY A 46 -8.58 -6.90 5.64
C GLY A 46 -7.26 -7.68 5.57
N GLU A 47 -6.37 -7.37 4.61
CA GLU A 47 -5.12 -8.11 4.50
C GLU A 47 -4.15 -7.77 5.63
N ARG A 48 -3.35 -8.76 6.06
CA ARG A 48 -2.34 -8.57 7.10
C ARG A 48 -1.18 -7.72 6.59
N VAL A 49 -0.70 -6.83 7.45
CA VAL A 49 0.51 -6.04 7.22
C VAL A 49 1.73 -6.86 7.63
N LEU A 50 2.53 -7.28 6.66
CA LEU A 50 3.68 -8.17 6.84
C LEU A 50 5.02 -7.45 6.60
N PRO A 51 6.08 -7.80 7.33
CA PRO A 51 7.45 -7.40 6.97
C PRO A 51 7.82 -7.82 5.54
N GLY A 52 8.78 -7.13 4.94
CA GLY A 52 9.24 -7.38 3.58
C GLY A 52 8.21 -7.03 2.50
N HIS A 53 7.18 -6.25 2.85
CA HIS A 53 6.13 -5.83 1.92
C HIS A 53 5.91 -4.31 1.95
N ALA A 54 5.61 -3.75 0.78
CA ALA A 54 5.06 -2.42 0.61
C ALA A 54 3.65 -2.50 -0.01
N TYR A 55 2.70 -1.81 0.61
CA TYR A 55 1.30 -1.78 0.21
C TYR A 55 0.95 -0.40 -0.35
N ILE A 56 0.46 -0.36 -1.59
CA ILE A 56 0.05 0.87 -2.28
C ILE A 56 -1.46 1.03 -2.13
N ALA A 57 -1.92 2.19 -1.65
CA ALA A 57 -3.34 2.49 -1.57
C ALA A 57 -4.00 2.37 -2.95
N PRO A 58 -5.16 1.69 -3.08
CA PRO A 58 -5.91 1.64 -4.33
C PRO A 58 -6.50 3.01 -4.66
N GLY A 59 -6.41 3.42 -5.93
CA GLY A 59 -7.00 4.69 -6.38
C GLY A 59 -8.50 4.81 -6.09
N ASP A 60 -8.98 6.03 -5.83
CA ASP A 60 -10.36 6.36 -5.45
C ASP A 60 -10.87 5.72 -4.14
N ARG A 61 -10.00 5.12 -3.32
CA ARG A 61 -10.39 4.60 -1.99
C ARG A 61 -9.34 4.92 -0.94
N HIS A 62 -9.76 5.26 0.28
CA HIS A 62 -8.83 5.53 1.37
C HIS A 62 -8.25 4.23 1.93
N MET A 63 -6.97 4.26 2.29
CA MET A 63 -6.26 3.17 2.95
C MET A 63 -5.86 3.61 4.36
N GLU A 64 -6.25 2.83 5.37
CA GLU A 64 -5.94 3.06 6.77
C GLU A 64 -5.27 1.83 7.39
N LEU A 65 -4.42 2.07 8.39
CA LEU A 65 -3.91 1.01 9.25
C LEU A 65 -4.95 0.68 10.32
N SER A 66 -5.35 -0.58 10.40
CA SER A 66 -6.24 -1.10 11.43
C SER A 66 -5.54 -2.17 12.26
N ARG A 67 -6.14 -2.53 13.40
CA ARG A 67 -5.64 -3.58 14.28
C ARG A 67 -6.74 -4.59 14.57
N SER A 68 -6.45 -5.85 14.31
CA SER A 68 -7.32 -6.99 14.63
C SER A 68 -6.59 -7.93 15.60
N GLY A 69 -6.97 -7.84 16.87
CA GLY A 69 -6.27 -8.50 17.98
C GLY A 69 -4.80 -8.10 18.04
N ALA A 70 -3.91 -9.09 17.87
CA ALA A 70 -2.47 -8.89 17.90
C ALA A 70 -1.87 -8.42 16.56
N ASN A 71 -2.66 -8.33 15.49
CA ASN A 71 -2.13 -8.13 14.13
C ASN A 71 -2.55 -6.77 13.55
N TYR A 72 -1.65 -6.16 12.80
CA TYR A 72 -2.00 -5.05 11.92
C TYR A 72 -2.64 -5.57 10.63
N GLN A 73 -3.68 -4.88 10.18
CA GLN A 73 -4.40 -5.16 8.95
C GLN A 73 -4.67 -3.86 8.19
N ILE A 74 -4.79 -3.95 6.89
CA ILE A 74 -5.20 -2.83 6.05
C ILE A 74 -6.72 -2.72 6.08
N LYS A 75 -7.22 -1.49 6.21
CA LYS A 75 -8.63 -1.17 6.04
C LYS A 75 -8.77 -0.26 4.82
N ILE A 76 -9.61 -0.64 3.87
CA ILE A 76 -9.95 0.16 2.69
C ILE A 76 -11.40 0.65 2.82
N HIS A 77 -11.65 1.93 2.52
CA HIS A 77 -13.01 2.46 2.57
C HIS A 77 -13.25 3.62 1.60
N ASP A 78 -14.52 3.79 1.22
CA ASP A 78 -14.99 4.80 0.26
C ASP A 78 -15.45 6.10 0.94
N GLY A 79 -14.78 6.49 2.03
CA GLY A 79 -15.08 7.73 2.76
C GLY A 79 -14.98 8.98 1.85
N PRO A 80 -15.52 10.13 2.26
CA PRO A 80 -15.41 11.36 1.47
C PRO A 80 -13.95 11.75 1.25
N ALA A 81 -13.69 12.49 0.16
CA ALA A 81 -12.35 12.98 -0.12
C ALA A 81 -11.84 13.90 1.00
N VAL A 82 -10.58 13.72 1.40
CA VAL A 82 -9.89 14.58 2.37
C VAL A 82 -8.89 15.41 1.60
N ASN A 83 -8.88 16.73 1.82
CA ASN A 83 -8.06 17.66 1.03
C ASN A 83 -8.25 17.52 -0.50
N ARG A 84 -9.48 17.15 -0.94
CA ARG A 84 -9.84 16.86 -2.34
C ARG A 84 -9.16 15.63 -2.95
N HIS A 85 -8.65 14.71 -2.13
CA HIS A 85 -8.00 13.47 -2.58
C HIS A 85 -8.61 12.22 -1.93
N ARG A 86 -8.51 11.11 -2.68
CA ARG A 86 -8.88 9.77 -2.26
C ARG A 86 -8.20 8.76 -3.21
N PRO A 87 -7.21 7.97 -2.76
CA PRO A 87 -6.35 8.17 -1.59
C PRO A 87 -5.33 9.29 -1.82
#